data_AF-A0A4P9X6X9-F1
#
_entry.id   AF-A0A4P9X6X9-F1
#
_cell.length_a   1.000
_cell.length_b   1.000
_cell.length_c   1.000
_cell.angle_alpha   90.00
_cell.angle_beta   90.00
_cell.angle_gamma   90.00
#
_symmetry.space_group_name_H-M   'P 1'
#
loop_
_entity.id
_entity.type
_entity.pdbx_description
1 polymer ?
#
loop_
_entity_poly.entity_id
_entity_poly.type
_entity_poly.pdbx_seq_one_letter_code
_entity_poly.pdbx_strand_id
1 'polypeptide(L)'
;YAATAFVYGQTGSGKTYTISGPQDAHAASQGPQTWGLVQHSLDALFQAIEQERQRPGIPVSRVVQASYLEIYNEQIIDLLNPSSGPLPIRWSSSAGFYVENQIKMDCDALEDCHHVLNEGLRNRSVRAHALNDYSSRSHALLTLYVNVVEAVPQAGDSLRKHGKLCFVDLAGSERLAETKNAGDARTESVNINQSLTTLGRCIAMLSDPKRKADHVPFRDSKLTQLLADALGGKAYMLMIACITLLPAQVPESINTLRYAQRA
;
A
#
# COMPACT_ATOMS: atom_id res chain seq x y z
N TYR A 1 9.67 -11.29 -7.33
CA TYR A 1 10.24 -10.09 -6.68
C TYR A 1 9.11 -9.29 -6.05
N ALA A 2 9.40 -8.56 -4.98
CA ALA A 2 8.45 -7.63 -4.37
C ALA A 2 8.73 -6.20 -4.87
N ALA A 3 7.68 -5.43 -5.07
CA ALA A 3 7.75 -4.01 -5.40
C ALA A 3 6.68 -3.27 -4.58
N THR A 4 7.04 -2.11 -4.02
CA THR A 4 6.12 -1.27 -3.26
C THR A 4 6.23 0.16 -3.73
N ALA A 5 5.11 0.78 -4.08
CA ALA A 5 4.99 2.20 -4.30
C ALA A 5 4.13 2.80 -3.19
N PHE A 6 4.60 3.87 -2.56
CA PHE A 6 3.81 4.58 -1.55
C PHE A 6 3.78 6.08 -1.83
N VAL A 7 2.61 6.68 -1.62
CA VAL A 7 2.44 8.14 -1.66
C VAL A 7 2.51 8.69 -0.24
N TYR A 8 3.25 9.78 -0.06
CA TYR A 8 3.47 10.43 1.23
C TYR A 8 3.31 11.94 1.11
N GLY A 9 2.65 12.56 2.08
CA GLY A 9 2.39 13.99 2.09
C GLY A 9 1.22 14.35 2.98
N GLN A 10 1.03 15.64 3.19
CA GLN A 10 -0.06 16.13 4.02
C GLN A 10 -1.45 15.88 3.42
N THR A 11 -2.52 16.01 4.21
CA THR A 11 -3.89 16.00 3.69
C THR A 11 -4.11 17.12 2.68
N GLY A 12 -4.83 16.80 1.61
CA GLY A 12 -5.07 17.72 0.50
C GLY A 12 -3.91 17.88 -0.49
N SER A 13 -2.76 17.21 -0.29
CA SER A 13 -1.62 17.28 -1.23
C SER A 13 -1.78 16.47 -2.52
N GLY A 14 -2.88 15.75 -2.70
CA GLY A 14 -3.15 14.95 -3.90
C GLY A 14 -2.68 13.49 -3.85
N LYS A 15 -2.35 12.94 -2.67
CA LYS A 15 -1.97 11.52 -2.47
C LYS A 15 -2.95 10.54 -3.13
N THR A 16 -4.20 10.57 -2.71
CA THR A 16 -5.23 9.64 -3.19
C THR A 16 -5.51 9.81 -4.68
N TYR A 17 -5.49 11.05 -5.18
CA TYR A 17 -5.61 11.35 -6.61
C TYR A 17 -4.45 10.72 -7.40
N THR A 18 -3.22 10.84 -6.90
CA THR A 18 -2.02 10.29 -7.56
C THR A 18 -2.04 8.77 -7.60
N ILE A 19 -2.44 8.12 -6.52
CA ILE A 19 -2.37 6.65 -6.41
C ILE A 19 -3.57 5.94 -7.06
N SER A 20 -4.79 6.47 -6.87
CA SER A 20 -6.04 5.81 -7.27
C SER A 20 -6.92 6.66 -8.19
N GLY A 21 -6.48 7.84 -8.62
CA GLY A 21 -7.28 8.73 -9.46
C GLY A 21 -8.37 9.49 -8.70
N PRO A 22 -9.26 10.20 -9.40
CA PRO A 22 -10.35 10.95 -8.78
C PRO A 22 -11.38 10.03 -8.14
N GLN A 23 -11.92 10.46 -7.00
CA GLN A 23 -13.00 9.74 -6.31
C GLN A 23 -14.39 10.09 -6.84
N ASP A 24 -14.51 11.17 -7.60
CA ASP A 24 -15.75 11.55 -8.26
C ASP A 24 -16.04 10.62 -9.44
N ALA A 25 -17.25 10.03 -9.47
CA ALA A 25 -17.62 9.02 -10.46
C ALA A 25 -17.60 9.55 -11.90
N HIS A 26 -17.90 10.84 -12.10
CA HIS A 26 -17.87 11.46 -13.43
C HIS A 26 -16.43 11.72 -13.89
N ALA A 27 -15.53 12.11 -12.98
CA ALA A 27 -14.12 12.27 -13.29
C ALA A 27 -13.42 10.90 -13.50
N ALA A 28 -13.79 9.89 -12.73
CA ALA A 28 -13.24 8.53 -12.84
C ALA A 28 -13.63 7.84 -14.16
N SER A 29 -14.76 8.21 -14.76
CA SER A 29 -15.22 7.64 -16.04
C SER A 29 -14.55 8.26 -17.28
N GLN A 30 -13.69 9.27 -17.13
CA GLN A 30 -12.96 9.89 -18.24
C GLN A 30 -11.83 9.02 -18.80
N GLY A 31 -11.70 7.78 -18.32
CA GLY A 31 -10.78 6.77 -18.86
C GLY A 31 -9.33 7.01 -18.46
N PRO A 32 -8.35 6.53 -19.24
CA PRO A 32 -6.94 6.52 -18.87
C PRO A 32 -6.32 7.87 -18.52
N GLN A 33 -6.95 8.99 -18.92
CA GLN A 33 -6.45 10.34 -18.63
C GLN A 33 -6.59 10.73 -17.15
N THR A 34 -7.49 10.08 -16.42
CA THR A 34 -7.73 10.35 -14.99
C THR A 34 -7.27 9.21 -14.09
N TRP A 35 -6.64 8.19 -14.66
CA TRP A 35 -6.14 7.04 -13.92
C TRP A 35 -5.01 7.42 -12.96
N GLY A 36 -5.05 6.82 -11.77
CA GLY A 36 -3.94 6.86 -10.84
C GLY A 36 -2.87 5.82 -11.18
N LEU A 37 -1.82 5.81 -10.37
CA LEU A 37 -0.73 4.84 -10.47
C LEU A 37 -1.22 3.38 -10.47
N VAL A 38 -2.20 3.06 -9.62
CA VAL A 38 -2.73 1.70 -9.49
C VAL A 38 -3.32 1.23 -10.81
N GLN A 39 -4.24 1.99 -11.40
CA GLN A 39 -4.92 1.60 -12.64
C GLN A 39 -3.95 1.44 -13.81
N HIS A 40 -3.00 2.37 -13.98
CA HIS A 40 -1.96 2.23 -14.99
C HIS A 40 -1.08 1.00 -14.77
N SER A 41 -0.77 0.67 -13.51
CA SER A 41 0.03 -0.51 -13.19
C SER A 41 -0.74 -1.82 -13.42
N LEU A 42 -2.04 -1.83 -13.16
CA LEU A 42 -2.92 -2.96 -13.45
C LEU A 42 -2.98 -3.23 -14.96
N ASP A 43 -3.25 -2.19 -15.76
CA ASP A 43 -3.28 -2.31 -17.22
C ASP A 43 -1.94 -2.82 -17.78
N ALA A 44 -0.81 -2.24 -17.34
CA ALA A 44 0.51 -2.69 -17.73
C ALA A 44 0.80 -4.16 -17.32
N LEU A 45 0.39 -4.56 -16.11
CA LEU A 45 0.56 -5.94 -15.63
C LEU A 45 -0.21 -6.93 -16.50
N PHE A 46 -1.49 -6.65 -16.79
CA PHE A 46 -2.32 -7.56 -17.58
C PHE A 46 -1.90 -7.59 -19.07
N GLN A 47 -1.44 -6.46 -19.62
CA GLN A 47 -0.82 -6.44 -20.95
C GLN A 47 0.45 -7.31 -20.99
N ALA A 48 1.30 -7.22 -19.97
CA ALA A 48 2.51 -8.05 -19.89
C ALA A 48 2.16 -9.55 -19.74
N ILE A 49 1.14 -9.90 -18.95
CA ILE A 49 0.64 -11.27 -18.83
C ILE A 49 0.17 -11.80 -20.18
N GLU A 50 -0.59 -11.00 -20.92
CA GLU A 50 -1.14 -11.40 -22.22
C GLU A 50 -0.04 -11.54 -23.29
N GLN A 51 0.91 -10.61 -23.35
CA GLN A 51 2.08 -10.72 -24.23
C GLN A 51 2.89 -11.99 -23.94
N GLU A 52 3.07 -12.33 -22.65
CA GLU A 52 3.80 -13.53 -22.26
C GLU A 52 3.01 -14.82 -22.55
N ARG A 53 1.67 -14.79 -22.52
CA ARG A 53 0.81 -15.91 -22.95
C ARG A 53 0.95 -16.22 -24.43
N GLN A 54 1.18 -15.20 -25.25
CA GLN A 54 1.34 -15.34 -26.70
C GLN A 54 2.74 -15.81 -27.12
N ARG A 55 3.71 -15.83 -26.20
CA ARG A 55 5.07 -16.29 -26.50
C ARG A 55 5.10 -17.82 -26.69
N PRO A 56 5.70 -18.32 -27.78
CA PRO A 56 5.91 -19.75 -27.95
C PRO A 56 6.89 -20.26 -26.87
N GLY A 57 6.50 -21.31 -26.16
CA GLY A 57 7.30 -21.84 -25.06
C GLY A 57 6.56 -22.88 -24.23
N ILE A 58 7.12 -23.15 -23.05
CA ILE A 58 6.54 -24.08 -22.08
C ILE A 58 5.25 -23.47 -21.52
N PRO A 59 4.18 -24.25 -21.30
CA PRO A 59 2.98 -23.78 -20.62
C PRO A 59 3.31 -23.21 -19.23
N VAL A 60 2.89 -21.97 -18.99
CA VAL A 60 3.06 -21.28 -17.70
C VAL A 60 1.68 -20.95 -17.13
N SER A 61 1.35 -21.53 -15.98
CA SER A 61 0.16 -21.17 -15.21
C SER A 61 0.42 -19.93 -14.37
N ARG A 62 -0.54 -19.02 -14.31
CA ARG A 62 -0.46 -17.75 -13.58
C ARG A 62 -1.75 -17.53 -12.81
N VAL A 63 -1.63 -17.19 -11.53
CA VAL A 63 -2.74 -16.79 -10.68
C VAL A 63 -2.41 -15.41 -10.14
N VAL A 64 -3.27 -14.44 -10.43
CA VAL A 64 -3.22 -13.10 -9.85
C VAL A 64 -4.27 -13.04 -8.76
N GLN A 65 -3.87 -12.56 -7.59
CA GLN A 65 -4.78 -12.31 -6.49
C GLN A 65 -4.61 -10.88 -6.00
N ALA A 66 -5.69 -10.23 -5.58
CA ALA A 66 -5.66 -8.89 -5.02
C ALA A 66 -6.25 -8.86 -3.61
N SER A 67 -5.68 -8.04 -2.74
CA SER A 67 -6.22 -7.74 -1.43
C SER A 67 -6.13 -6.25 -1.14
N TYR A 68 -7.02 -5.75 -0.28
CA TYR A 68 -7.03 -4.35 0.09
C TYR A 68 -7.24 -4.18 1.59
N LEU A 69 -6.23 -3.63 2.27
CA LEU A 69 -6.26 -3.38 3.71
C LEU A 69 -6.28 -1.90 4.02
N GLU A 70 -6.81 -1.62 5.20
CA GLU A 70 -6.66 -0.35 5.88
C GLU A 70 -5.99 -0.54 7.24
N ILE A 71 -5.07 0.35 7.59
CA ILE A 71 -4.51 0.45 8.93
C ILE A 71 -5.01 1.76 9.54
N TYR A 72 -5.75 1.65 10.62
CA TYR A 72 -6.19 2.78 11.41
C TYR A 72 -6.02 2.48 12.88
N ASN A 73 -5.44 3.44 13.61
CA ASN A 73 -5.22 3.31 15.04
C ASN A 73 -4.54 1.97 15.41
N GLU A 74 -3.55 1.55 14.62
CA GLU A 74 -2.83 0.26 14.73
C GLU A 74 -3.71 -1.01 14.66
N GLN A 75 -4.94 -0.88 14.16
CA GLN A 75 -5.83 -1.98 13.79
C GLN A 75 -5.81 -2.18 12.28
N ILE A 76 -5.72 -3.44 11.85
CA ILE A 76 -5.76 -3.82 10.44
C ILE A 76 -7.18 -4.21 10.09
N ILE A 77 -7.73 -3.66 9.03
CA ILE A 77 -9.12 -3.88 8.63
C ILE A 77 -9.12 -4.28 7.17
N ASP A 78 -9.83 -5.36 6.86
CA ASP A 78 -10.00 -5.82 5.49
C ASP A 78 -11.04 -4.95 4.78
N LEU A 79 -10.62 -4.23 3.74
CA LEU A 79 -11.52 -3.39 2.96
C LEU A 79 -12.41 -4.22 2.02
N LEU A 80 -12.14 -5.51 1.84
CA LEU A 80 -12.99 -6.43 1.07
C LEU A 80 -13.96 -7.21 1.96
N ASN A 81 -13.76 -7.19 3.28
CA ASN A 81 -14.74 -7.67 4.27
C ASN A 81 -14.68 -6.84 5.55
N PRO A 82 -15.24 -5.61 5.53
CA PRO A 82 -15.19 -4.71 6.69
C PRO A 82 -15.89 -5.26 7.95
N SER A 83 -16.82 -6.21 7.78
CA SER A 83 -17.56 -6.86 8.86
C SER A 83 -16.72 -7.87 9.65
N SER A 84 -15.52 -8.23 9.18
CA SER A 84 -14.61 -9.17 9.85
C SER A 84 -14.01 -8.63 11.16
N GLY A 85 -14.07 -7.31 11.38
CA GLY A 85 -13.39 -6.65 12.49
C GLY A 85 -11.86 -6.58 12.31
N PRO A 86 -11.11 -6.16 13.35
CA PRO A 86 -9.67 -6.05 13.28
C PRO A 86 -8.97 -7.40 13.07
N LEU A 87 -8.11 -7.48 12.06
CA LEU A 87 -7.35 -8.68 11.73
C LEU A 87 -5.99 -8.73 12.45
N PRO A 88 -5.56 -9.89 12.95
CA PRO A 88 -4.25 -10.03 13.57
C PRO A 88 -3.15 -10.18 12.51
N ILE A 89 -2.00 -9.58 12.81
CA ILE A 89 -0.76 -9.81 12.06
C ILE A 89 0.04 -10.93 12.73
N ARG A 90 0.57 -11.83 11.90
CA ARG A 90 1.37 -12.98 12.29
C ARG A 90 2.74 -12.91 11.63
N TRP A 91 3.66 -13.73 12.10
CA TRP A 91 5.00 -13.86 11.52
C TRP A 91 5.34 -15.33 11.32
N SER A 92 5.94 -15.65 10.18
CA SER A 92 6.57 -16.95 9.93
C SER A 92 7.93 -16.77 9.25
N SER A 93 8.79 -17.77 9.37
CA SER A 93 10.11 -17.76 8.72
C SER A 93 10.02 -17.80 7.19
N SER A 94 8.96 -18.38 6.64
CA SER A 94 8.75 -18.52 5.19
C SER A 94 8.06 -17.32 4.54
N ALA A 95 7.12 -16.68 5.24
CA ALA A 95 6.29 -15.60 4.68
C ALA A 95 6.64 -14.21 5.23
N GLY A 96 7.46 -14.12 6.29
CA GLY A 96 7.65 -12.87 7.02
C GLY A 96 6.37 -12.48 7.77
N PHE A 97 6.09 -11.18 7.87
CA PHE A 97 4.84 -10.69 8.44
C PHE A 97 3.68 -10.83 7.45
N TYR A 98 2.54 -11.34 7.92
CA TYR A 98 1.32 -11.48 7.11
C TYR A 98 0.07 -11.27 7.96
N VAL A 99 -1.04 -10.90 7.31
CA VAL A 99 -2.33 -10.72 7.97
C VAL A 99 -3.11 -12.03 7.91
N GLU A 100 -3.46 -12.55 9.08
CA GLU A 100 -4.27 -13.77 9.18
C GLU A 100 -5.73 -13.47 8.86
N ASN A 101 -6.39 -14.38 8.14
CA ASN A 101 -7.78 -14.26 7.68
C ASN A 101 -8.08 -13.10 6.71
N GLN A 102 -7.04 -12.48 6.14
CA GLN A 102 -7.22 -11.52 5.04
C GLN A 102 -7.80 -12.21 3.81
N ILE A 103 -8.79 -11.58 3.19
CA ILE A 103 -9.34 -11.99 1.90
C ILE A 103 -8.37 -11.62 0.78
N LYS A 104 -8.16 -12.59 -0.11
CA LYS A 104 -7.49 -12.40 -1.40
C LYS A 104 -8.44 -12.86 -2.48
N MET A 105 -8.80 -11.94 -3.36
CA MET A 105 -9.69 -12.21 -4.49
C MET A 105 -8.86 -12.67 -5.67
N ASP A 106 -9.23 -13.78 -6.28
CA ASP A 106 -8.65 -14.20 -7.56
C ASP A 106 -9.08 -13.21 -8.65
N CYS A 107 -8.14 -12.84 -9.52
CA CYS A 107 -8.35 -11.87 -10.60
C CYS A 107 -7.92 -12.50 -11.92
N ASP A 108 -8.90 -13.00 -12.67
CA ASP A 108 -8.66 -13.66 -13.96
C ASP A 108 -8.51 -12.64 -15.10
N ALA A 109 -9.08 -11.45 -14.92
CA ALA A 109 -9.01 -10.32 -15.84
C ALA A 109 -8.69 -9.00 -15.13
N LEU A 110 -8.29 -8.00 -15.94
CA LEU A 110 -8.03 -6.63 -15.49
C LEU A 110 -9.23 -6.05 -14.71
N GLU A 111 -10.43 -6.34 -15.19
CA GLU A 111 -11.69 -5.86 -14.61
C GLU A 111 -11.89 -6.35 -13.17
N ASP A 112 -11.45 -7.57 -12.82
CA ASP A 112 -11.56 -8.10 -11.46
C ASP A 112 -10.71 -7.29 -10.47
N CYS A 113 -9.51 -6.87 -10.90
CA CYS A 113 -8.66 -5.98 -10.10
C CYS A 113 -9.28 -4.59 -9.92
N HIS A 114 -9.95 -4.07 -10.96
CA HIS A 114 -10.72 -2.81 -10.83
C HIS A 114 -11.89 -2.96 -9.85
N HIS A 115 -12.58 -4.10 -9.84
CA HIS A 115 -13.63 -4.38 -8.86
C HIS A 115 -13.08 -4.36 -7.43
N VAL A 116 -11.95 -5.01 -7.17
CA VAL A 116 -11.28 -5.01 -5.86
C VAL A 116 -10.88 -3.59 -5.43
N LEU A 117 -10.30 -2.81 -6.34
CA LEU A 117 -9.95 -1.41 -6.09
C LEU A 117 -11.19 -0.58 -5.73
N ASN A 118 -12.23 -0.64 -6.56
CA ASN A 118 -13.45 0.16 -6.40
C ASN A 118 -14.22 -0.22 -5.13
N GLU A 119 -14.32 -1.51 -4.82
CA GLU A 119 -14.93 -2.00 -3.59
C GLU A 119 -14.20 -1.49 -2.35
N GLY A 120 -12.88 -1.62 -2.31
CA GLY A 120 -12.12 -1.16 -1.16
C GLY A 120 -12.13 0.37 -1.02
N LEU A 121 -12.10 1.13 -2.12
CA LEU A 121 -12.27 2.59 -2.10
C LEU A 121 -13.65 2.98 -1.56
N ARG A 122 -14.72 2.31 -2.02
CA ARG A 122 -16.09 2.53 -1.53
C ARG A 122 -16.19 2.25 -0.03
N ASN A 123 -15.69 1.11 0.41
CA ASN A 123 -15.73 0.71 1.82
C ASN A 123 -14.91 1.67 2.69
N ARG A 124 -13.74 2.10 2.22
CA ARG A 124 -12.93 3.14 2.88
C ARG A 124 -13.67 4.48 2.97
N SER A 125 -14.34 4.91 1.91
CA SER A 125 -15.12 6.16 1.88
C SER A 125 -16.30 6.14 2.85
N VAL A 126 -17.08 5.05 2.87
CA VAL A 126 -18.22 4.89 3.80
C VAL A 126 -17.75 5.01 5.24
N ARG A 127 -16.61 4.39 5.57
CA ARG A 127 -16.00 4.49 6.91
C ARG A 127 -15.48 5.88 7.21
N ALA A 128 -14.90 6.58 6.24
CA ALA A 128 -14.43 7.94 6.40
C ALA A 128 -15.57 8.91 6.77
N HIS A 129 -16.75 8.74 6.16
CA HIS A 129 -17.95 9.52 6.49
C HIS A 129 -18.51 9.19 7.88
N ALA A 130 -18.52 7.92 8.29
CA ALA A 130 -19.02 7.51 9.60
C ALA A 130 -18.18 8.04 10.77
N LEU A 131 -16.90 8.37 10.53
CA LEU A 131 -15.91 8.67 11.57
C LEU A 131 -15.32 10.09 11.52
N ASN A 132 -15.97 11.04 10.82
CA ASN A 132 -15.53 12.45 10.70
C ASN A 132 -14.11 12.64 10.13
N ASP A 133 -13.96 12.44 8.82
CA ASP A 133 -12.71 12.69 8.04
C ASP A 133 -11.54 11.77 8.40
N TYR A 134 -11.84 10.47 8.38
CA TYR A 134 -10.91 9.42 8.77
C TYR A 134 -9.97 8.95 7.63
N SER A 135 -10.23 9.29 6.37
CA SER A 135 -9.35 8.90 5.24
C SER A 135 -7.98 9.58 5.28
N SER A 136 -7.90 10.79 5.85
CA SER A 136 -6.64 11.49 6.15
C SER A 136 -5.84 10.83 7.29
N ARG A 137 -6.48 9.92 8.03
CA ARG A 137 -6.01 9.34 9.29
C ARG A 137 -5.78 7.83 9.21
N SER A 138 -5.91 7.23 8.04
CA SER A 138 -5.66 5.81 7.82
C SER A 138 -4.68 5.59 6.68
N HIS A 139 -3.90 4.51 6.77
CA HIS A 139 -3.09 4.02 5.66
C HIS A 139 -3.90 2.98 4.90
N ALA A 140 -3.84 2.99 3.57
CA ALA A 140 -4.48 1.97 2.76
C ALA A 140 -3.45 1.23 1.90
N LEU A 141 -3.52 -0.09 1.88
CA LEU A 141 -2.57 -0.98 1.21
C LEU A 141 -3.32 -1.90 0.24
N LEU A 142 -3.27 -1.59 -1.05
CA LEU A 142 -3.71 -2.50 -2.10
C LEU A 142 -2.52 -3.38 -2.50
N THR A 143 -2.66 -4.70 -2.44
CA THR A 143 -1.59 -5.64 -2.77
C THR A 143 -2.03 -6.63 -3.83
N LEU A 144 -1.24 -6.75 -4.90
CA LEU A 144 -1.34 -7.78 -5.91
C LEU A 144 -0.30 -8.86 -5.64
N TYR A 145 -0.74 -10.12 -5.71
CA TYR A 145 0.09 -11.31 -5.61
C TYR A 145 0.06 -12.00 -6.97
N VAL A 146 1.23 -12.20 -7.57
CA VAL A 146 1.37 -12.88 -8.86
C VAL A 146 2.10 -14.19 -8.63
N ASN A 147 1.37 -15.29 -8.69
CA ASN A 147 1.92 -16.63 -8.55
C ASN A 147 2.07 -17.25 -9.93
N VAL A 148 3.26 -17.73 -10.25
CA VAL A 148 3.59 -18.32 -11.54
C VAL A 148 4.10 -19.73 -11.32
N VAL A 149 3.54 -20.70 -12.04
CA VAL A 149 3.98 -22.09 -12.07
C VAL A 149 4.39 -22.43 -13.49
N GLU A 150 5.68 -22.64 -13.67
CA GLU A 150 6.29 -23.01 -14.94
C GLU A 150 6.68 -24.48 -14.89
N ALA A 151 6.17 -25.29 -15.84
CA ALA A 151 6.55 -26.70 -15.91
C ALA A 151 8.04 -26.82 -16.28
N VAL A 152 8.76 -27.79 -15.72
CA VAL A 152 10.14 -28.08 -16.12
C VAL A 152 10.16 -29.43 -16.84
N PRO A 153 10.17 -29.45 -18.19
CA PRO A 153 9.95 -30.68 -18.97
C PRO A 153 10.93 -31.82 -18.67
N GLN A 154 12.15 -31.50 -18.23
CA GLN A 154 13.21 -32.50 -18.06
C GLN A 154 13.33 -33.06 -16.63
N ALA A 155 12.69 -32.44 -15.63
CA ALA A 155 12.84 -32.83 -14.22
C ALA A 155 11.58 -33.44 -13.60
N GLY A 156 10.42 -33.37 -14.28
CA GLY A 156 9.13 -33.68 -13.66
C GLY A 156 8.75 -32.72 -12.52
N ASP A 157 9.49 -31.62 -12.38
CA ASP A 157 9.33 -30.61 -11.34
C ASP A 157 8.71 -29.33 -11.92
N SER A 158 8.22 -28.45 -11.04
CA SER A 158 7.63 -27.17 -11.42
C SER A 158 8.36 -26.02 -10.73
N LEU A 159 8.79 -25.03 -11.51
CA LEU A 159 9.38 -23.82 -10.96
C LEU A 159 8.25 -22.89 -10.51
N ARG A 160 8.22 -22.57 -9.22
CA ARG A 160 7.26 -21.62 -8.64
C ARG A 160 7.92 -20.27 -8.42
N LYS A 161 7.35 -19.24 -9.02
CA LYS A 161 7.78 -17.84 -8.84
C LYS A 161 6.67 -17.06 -8.16
N HIS A 162 7.04 -16.23 -7.20
CA HIS A 162 6.12 -15.37 -6.46
C HIS A 162 6.50 -13.91 -6.66
N GLY A 163 5.52 -13.12 -7.10
CA GLY A 163 5.58 -11.66 -7.23
C GLY A 163 4.61 -10.98 -6.27
N LYS A 164 5.00 -9.82 -5.75
CA LYS A 164 4.15 -8.97 -4.92
C LYS A 164 4.28 -7.53 -5.41
N LEU A 165 3.17 -6.86 -5.69
CA LEU A 165 3.13 -5.43 -5.98
C LEU A 165 2.21 -4.76 -4.97
N CYS A 166 2.73 -3.82 -4.19
CA CYS A 166 2.00 -3.16 -3.11
C CYS A 166 1.91 -1.66 -3.37
N PHE A 167 0.69 -1.13 -3.32
CA PHE A 167 0.40 0.29 -3.44
C PHE A 167 -0.11 0.80 -2.11
N VAL A 168 0.57 1.82 -1.57
CA VAL A 168 0.28 2.33 -0.23
C VAL A 168 -0.09 3.79 -0.28
N ASP A 169 -1.31 4.11 0.11
CA ASP A 169 -1.78 5.47 0.38
C ASP A 169 -1.57 5.76 1.86
N LEU A 170 -0.49 6.47 2.21
CA LEU A 170 -0.21 6.79 3.61
C LEU A 170 -1.13 7.88 4.12
N ALA A 171 -1.42 7.86 5.42
CA ALA A 171 -2.12 8.94 6.12
C ALA A 171 -1.41 10.29 5.97
N GLY A 172 -2.13 11.38 6.25
CA GLY A 172 -1.59 12.74 6.28
C GLY A 172 -0.38 12.84 7.23
N SER A 173 0.69 13.49 6.75
CA SER A 173 1.92 13.68 7.51
C SER A 173 1.86 14.86 8.48
N GLU A 174 0.86 15.72 8.35
CA GLU A 174 0.73 16.92 9.16
C GLU A 174 0.47 16.57 10.63
N ARG A 175 1.03 17.40 11.51
CA ARG A 175 0.68 17.31 12.92
C ARG A 175 -0.71 17.89 13.09
N LEU A 176 -1.66 17.06 13.53
CA LEU A 176 -2.90 17.56 14.07
C LEU A 176 -2.54 18.45 15.26
N ALA A 177 -2.68 19.76 15.09
CA ALA A 177 -2.57 20.71 16.18
C ALA A 177 -3.49 20.21 17.30
N GLU A 178 -3.00 20.19 18.54
CA GLU A 178 -3.69 19.65 19.71
C GLU A 178 -5.14 20.15 19.77
N THR A 179 -6.05 19.40 19.16
CA THR A 179 -7.47 19.67 19.27
C THR A 179 -7.78 19.42 20.73
N LYS A 180 -8.35 20.43 21.38
CA LYS A 180 -8.75 20.44 22.79
C LYS A 180 -9.94 19.50 23.06
N ASN A 181 -9.99 18.35 22.40
CA ASN A 181 -11.06 17.36 22.47
C ASN A 181 -10.53 16.06 23.08
N ALA A 182 -11.40 15.40 23.83
CA ALA A 182 -11.22 14.28 24.75
C ALA A 182 -10.24 13.16 24.32
N GLY A 183 -9.71 12.43 25.32
CA GLY A 183 -8.53 11.54 25.26
C GLY A 183 -8.42 10.52 24.12
N ASP A 184 -9.52 10.09 23.50
CA ASP A 184 -9.51 9.12 22.40
C ASP A 184 -8.93 9.72 21.10
N ALA A 185 -9.26 10.98 20.78
CA ALA A 185 -8.73 11.67 19.59
C ALA A 185 -7.22 11.97 19.71
N ARG A 186 -6.72 12.11 20.94
CA ARG A 186 -5.28 12.27 21.22
C ARG A 186 -4.53 10.95 20.97
N THR A 187 -5.06 9.84 21.45
CA THR A 187 -4.46 8.50 21.25
C THR A 187 -4.41 8.13 19.76
N GLU A 188 -5.48 8.41 19.02
CA GLU A 188 -5.56 8.21 17.57
C GLU A 188 -4.47 9.00 16.82
N SER A 189 -4.36 10.31 17.10
CA SER A 189 -3.37 11.20 16.47
C SER A 189 -1.93 10.77 16.76
N VAL A 190 -1.68 10.23 17.95
CA VAL A 190 -0.37 9.67 18.34
C VAL A 190 -0.07 8.42 17.53
N ASN A 191 -1.03 7.49 17.40
CA ASN A 191 -0.81 6.22 16.72
C ASN A 191 -0.57 6.37 15.21
N ILE A 192 -1.28 7.29 14.55
CA ILE A 192 -1.07 7.57 13.12
C ILE A 192 0.33 8.13 12.88
N ASN A 193 0.73 9.13 13.67
CA ASN A 193 2.06 9.70 13.57
C ASN A 193 3.16 8.72 14.01
N GLN A 194 2.85 7.80 14.92
CA GLN A 194 3.76 6.74 15.34
C GLN A 194 4.12 5.84 14.16
N SER A 195 3.14 5.38 13.36
CA SER A 195 3.41 4.53 12.20
C SER A 195 4.31 5.21 11.15
N LEU A 196 4.07 6.49 10.84
CA LEU A 196 4.90 7.28 9.91
C LEU A 196 6.30 7.58 10.47
N THR A 197 6.39 7.86 11.77
CA THR A 197 7.67 8.07 12.46
C THR A 197 8.50 6.79 12.46
N THR A 198 7.89 5.65 12.77
CA THR A 198 8.55 4.34 12.72
C THR A 198 8.99 4.01 11.31
N LEU A 199 8.15 4.25 10.29
CA LEU A 199 8.54 4.06 8.89
C LEU A 199 9.76 4.91 8.53
N GLY A 200 9.77 6.19 8.93
CA GLY A 200 10.92 7.07 8.70
C GLY A 200 12.20 6.60 9.41
N ARG A 201 12.07 6.05 10.62
CA ARG A 201 13.19 5.42 11.34
C ARG A 201 13.70 4.17 10.61
N CYS A 202 12.82 3.29 10.15
CA CYS A 202 13.20 2.10 9.40
C CYS A 202 13.96 2.47 8.13
N ILE A 203 13.40 3.39 7.32
CA ILE A 203 14.03 3.85 6.09
C ILE A 203 15.40 4.48 6.37
N ALA A 204 15.50 5.42 7.30
CA ALA A 204 16.76 6.09 7.63
C ALA A 204 17.85 5.14 8.19
N MET A 205 17.45 4.03 8.82
CA MET A 205 18.38 2.99 9.28
C MET A 205 18.87 2.10 8.13
N LEU A 206 18.02 1.89 7.11
CA LEU A 206 18.32 1.05 5.96
C LEU A 206 19.05 1.79 4.84
N SER A 207 18.87 3.12 4.74
CA SER A 207 19.50 3.96 3.72
C SER A 207 20.94 4.36 4.05
N ASP A 208 21.38 4.25 5.31
CA ASP A 208 22.76 4.57 5.72
C ASP A 208 23.69 3.35 5.59
N PRO A 209 24.55 3.28 4.55
CA PRO A 209 25.43 2.13 4.33
C PRO A 209 26.51 1.98 5.41
N LYS A 210 26.75 3.02 6.23
CA LYS A 210 27.72 2.99 7.34
C LYS A 210 27.09 2.42 8.61
N ARG A 211 25.76 2.44 8.73
CA ARG A 211 25.03 1.79 9.81
C ARG A 211 24.75 0.35 9.44
N LYS A 212 25.57 -0.57 9.96
CA LYS A 212 25.09 -1.94 10.19
C LYS A 212 24.02 -1.87 11.28
N ALA A 213 22.77 -1.68 10.88
CA ALA A 213 21.65 -1.72 11.80
C ALA A 213 21.47 -3.17 12.28
N ASP A 214 21.94 -3.48 13.49
CA ASP A 214 21.76 -4.82 14.10
C ASP A 214 20.28 -5.18 14.26
N HIS A 215 19.41 -4.19 14.44
CA HIS A 215 17.97 -4.38 14.57
C HIS A 215 17.17 -3.21 13.97
N VAL A 216 16.41 -3.49 12.91
CA VAL A 216 15.46 -2.52 12.33
C VAL A 216 14.11 -2.67 13.04
N PRO A 217 13.48 -1.58 13.51
CA PRO A 217 12.28 -1.63 14.36
C PRO A 217 10.99 -1.90 13.57
N PHE A 218 10.97 -2.92 12.70
CA PHE A 218 9.78 -3.26 11.92
C PHE A 218 8.57 -3.54 12.80
N ARG A 219 8.78 -4.06 14.01
CA ARG A 219 7.72 -4.45 14.95
C ARG A 219 7.03 -3.26 15.63
N ASP A 220 7.60 -2.06 15.58
CA ASP A 220 7.10 -0.89 16.33
C ASP A 220 5.81 -0.29 15.73
N SER A 221 5.38 -0.72 14.53
CA SER A 221 4.06 -0.39 13.97
C SER A 221 3.54 -1.48 13.01
N LYS A 222 2.22 -1.62 12.87
CA LYS A 222 1.62 -2.56 11.89
C LYS A 222 2.02 -2.22 10.46
N LEU A 223 2.14 -0.92 10.15
CA LEU A 223 2.58 -0.46 8.84
C LEU A 223 3.98 -0.99 8.51
N THR A 224 4.95 -0.80 9.41
CA THR A 224 6.33 -1.28 9.19
C THR A 224 6.46 -2.80 9.25
N GLN A 225 5.56 -3.50 9.94
CA GLN A 225 5.48 -4.96 9.87
C GLN A 225 5.05 -5.40 8.46
N LEU A 226 3.99 -4.81 7.89
CA LEU A 226 3.50 -5.14 6.55
C LEU A 226 4.44 -4.71 5.41
N LEU A 227 5.26 -3.69 5.65
CA LEU A 227 6.26 -3.19 4.71
C LEU A 227 7.67 -3.77 4.95
N ALA A 228 7.84 -4.69 5.90
CA ALA A 228 9.16 -5.22 6.25
C ALA A 228 9.85 -5.90 5.05
N ASP A 229 9.10 -6.57 4.18
CA ASP A 229 9.63 -7.20 2.97
C ASP A 229 10.08 -6.17 1.93
N ALA A 230 9.33 -5.07 1.81
CA ALA A 230 9.66 -3.94 0.94
C ALA A 230 10.90 -3.18 1.42
N LEU A 231 11.05 -3.01 2.74
CA LEU A 231 12.14 -2.30 3.38
C LEU A 231 13.42 -3.16 3.49
N GLY A 232 13.30 -4.49 3.63
CA GLY A 232 14.40 -5.41 3.92
C GLY A 232 15.40 -5.67 2.79
N GLY A 233 15.40 -4.88 1.71
CA GLY A 233 16.47 -4.86 0.70
C GLY A 233 16.39 -5.89 -0.43
N LYS A 234 15.34 -6.74 -0.49
CA LYS A 234 15.08 -7.67 -1.62
C LYS A 234 13.88 -7.27 -2.48
N ALA A 235 13.52 -5.99 -2.43
CA ALA A 235 12.35 -5.44 -3.08
C ALA A 235 12.67 -4.07 -3.70
N TYR A 236 11.89 -3.69 -4.70
CA TYR A 236 11.90 -2.33 -5.22
C TYR A 236 10.97 -1.47 -4.38
N MET A 237 11.42 -0.28 -3.99
CA MET A 237 10.61 0.67 -3.23
C MET A 237 10.62 2.03 -3.94
N LEU A 238 9.43 2.57 -4.17
CA LEU A 238 9.21 3.89 -4.75
C LEU A 238 8.43 4.75 -3.75
N MET A 239 9.01 5.89 -3.37
CA MET A 239 8.32 6.93 -2.62
C MET A 239 7.87 8.04 -3.58
N ILE A 240 6.60 8.41 -3.52
CA ILE A 240 6.04 9.56 -4.23
C ILE A 240 5.67 10.62 -3.21
N ALA A 241 6.44 11.71 -3.18
CA ALA A 241 6.21 12.84 -2.29
C ALA A 241 5.17 13.81 -2.89
N CYS A 242 3.99 13.87 -2.30
CA CYS A 242 2.92 14.78 -2.68
C CYS A 242 3.02 16.08 -1.87
N ILE A 243 3.14 17.21 -2.57
CA ILE A 243 3.25 18.55 -1.97
C ILE A 243 2.18 19.47 -2.53
N THR A 244 1.93 20.59 -1.83
CA THR A 244 0.96 21.60 -2.22
C THR A 244 1.60 22.98 -2.19
N LEU A 245 1.15 23.87 -3.09
CA LEU A 245 1.63 25.24 -3.18
C LEU A 245 0.74 26.24 -2.41
N LEU A 246 -0.25 25.73 -1.66
CA LEU A 246 -1.09 26.58 -0.83
C LEU A 246 -0.23 27.26 0.26
N PRO A 247 -0.23 28.61 0.37
CA PRO A 247 0.65 29.33 1.28
C PRO A 247 0.59 28.86 2.73
N ALA A 248 -0.62 28.54 3.23
CA ALA A 248 -0.84 28.04 4.58
C ALA A 248 -0.22 26.66 4.86
N GLN A 249 0.12 25.91 3.81
CA GLN A 249 0.55 24.52 3.87
C GLN A 249 2.03 24.32 3.48
N VAL A 250 2.72 25.39 3.06
CA VAL A 250 4.16 25.35 2.72
C VAL A 250 5.03 24.70 3.81
N PRO A 251 4.85 24.96 5.11
CA PRO A 251 5.66 24.31 6.15
C PRO A 251 5.58 22.78 6.13
N GLU A 252 4.39 22.23 5.89
CA GLU A 252 4.17 20.78 5.84
C GLU A 252 4.71 20.19 4.53
N SER A 253 4.59 20.89 3.41
CA SER A 253 5.24 20.49 2.16
C SER A 253 6.76 20.44 2.27
N ILE A 254 7.39 21.37 3.01
CA ILE A 254 8.82 21.31 3.33
C ILE A 254 9.14 20.08 4.20
N ASN A 255 8.29 19.73 5.16
CA ASN A 255 8.46 18.51 5.97
C ASN A 255 8.40 17.25 5.10
N THR A 256 7.46 17.19 4.14
CA THR A 256 7.37 16.10 3.17
C THR A 256 8.67 15.94 2.37
N LEU A 257 9.22 17.04 1.86
CA LEU A 257 10.50 17.02 1.12
C LEU A 257 11.68 16.59 2.01
N ARG A 258 11.74 17.08 3.26
CA ARG A 258 12.77 16.66 4.23
C ARG A 258 12.68 15.19 4.62
N TYR A 259 11.48 14.62 4.60
CA TYR A 259 11.29 13.17 4.80
C TYR A 259 11.83 12.41 3.59
N ALA A 260 11.43 12.81 2.38
CA ALA A 260 11.88 12.19 1.14
C ALA A 260 13.40 12.25 0.95
N GLN A 261 14.05 13.34 1.38
CA GLN A 261 15.51 13.46 1.34
C GLN A 261 16.25 12.44 2.21
N ARG A 262 15.62 11.93 3.28
CA ARG A 262 16.21 10.90 4.15
C ARG A 262 15.97 9.48 3.64
N ALA A 263 15.05 9.35 2.68
CA ALA A 263 14.58 8.09 2.16
C ALA A 263 15.47 7.52 1.05
#